data_AF-A0A2M7YR54-F1
#
_entry.id   AF-A0A2M7YR54-F1
#
_cell.length_a   1.000
_cell.length_b   1.000
_cell.length_c   1.000
_cell.angle_alpha   90.00
_cell.angle_beta   90.00
_cell.angle_gamma   90.00
#
_symmetry.space_group_name_H-M   'P 1'
#
loop_
_entity.id
_entity.type
_entity.pdbx_description
1 polymer ?
#
loop_
_entity_poly.entity_id
_entity_poly.type
_entity_poly.pdbx_seq_one_letter_code
_entity_poly.pdbx_strand_id
1 'polypeptide(L)'
;MTRDNLTSRAGLTMFARYLDRIGVAWFAERWLGQIRKSGKGSPASECLRQILLFLVDDTCRHLTQFDALKDDPGYAATIERRPQDLLSSHAVKRFCGNFTFGRIWLLRKLLQEVFIWRLTAGPPLPHTTFIIAVCNIDL
;
A
#
# COMPACT_ATOMS: atom_id res chain seq x y z
N MET A 1 -3.59 10.39 -30.06
CA MET A 1 -2.36 10.37 -29.24
C MET A 1 -2.42 9.16 -28.33
N THR A 2 -1.84 8.05 -28.75
CA THR A 2 -1.73 6.82 -27.95
C THR A 2 -0.62 7.04 -26.94
N ARG A 3 -0.96 7.56 -25.76
CA ARG A 3 0.01 7.75 -24.66
C ARG A 3 0.34 6.39 -24.05
N ASP A 4 1.60 6.18 -23.74
CA ASP A 4 2.28 4.98 -23.23
C ASP A 4 1.75 4.45 -21.87
N ASN A 5 0.43 4.27 -21.74
CA ASN A 5 -0.24 3.83 -20.52
C ASN A 5 -0.10 2.30 -20.29
N LEU A 6 0.32 1.55 -21.32
CA LEU A 6 0.61 0.12 -21.20
C LEU A 6 1.90 -0.12 -20.38
N THR A 7 2.92 0.73 -20.55
CA THR A 7 4.23 0.56 -19.89
C THR A 7 4.22 1.08 -18.44
N SER A 8 3.48 2.15 -18.14
CA SER A 8 3.36 2.66 -16.76
C SER A 8 2.58 1.70 -15.85
N ARG A 9 1.48 1.12 -16.35
CA ARG A 9 0.66 0.16 -15.59
C ARG A 9 1.30 -1.23 -15.48
N ALA A 10 2.12 -1.65 -16.45
CA ALA A 10 2.89 -2.89 -16.33
C ALA A 10 3.87 -2.87 -15.14
N GLY A 11 4.51 -1.73 -14.88
CA GLY A 11 5.33 -1.52 -13.69
C GLY A 11 4.51 -1.57 -12.39
N LEU A 12 3.29 -1.04 -12.42
CA LEU A 12 2.37 -1.07 -11.28
C LEU A 12 1.94 -2.48 -10.90
N THR A 13 1.64 -3.36 -11.87
CA THR A 13 1.34 -4.78 -11.59
C THR A 13 2.51 -5.50 -10.94
N MET A 14 3.74 -5.28 -11.42
CA MET A 14 4.94 -5.84 -10.80
C MET A 14 5.11 -5.33 -9.36
N PHE A 15 4.86 -4.03 -9.13
CA PHE A 15 4.91 -3.45 -7.80
C PHE A 15 3.81 -3.98 -6.87
N ALA A 16 2.60 -4.21 -7.38
CA ALA A 16 1.50 -4.81 -6.64
C ALA A 16 1.87 -6.21 -6.14
N ARG A 17 2.39 -7.07 -7.03
CA ARG A 17 2.90 -8.41 -6.67
C ARG A 17 4.07 -8.35 -5.70
N TYR A 18 4.93 -7.37 -5.86
CA TYR A 18 6.06 -7.14 -4.99
C TYR A 18 5.61 -6.80 -3.56
N LEU A 19 4.63 -5.90 -3.40
CA LEU A 19 4.04 -5.56 -2.09
C LEU A 19 3.44 -6.78 -1.39
N ASP A 20 2.79 -7.65 -2.16
CA ASP A 20 2.21 -8.90 -1.67
C ASP A 20 3.31 -9.87 -1.18
N ARG A 21 4.51 -9.86 -1.80
CA ARG A 21 5.63 -10.73 -1.43
C ARG A 21 6.46 -10.25 -0.23
N ILE A 22 6.62 -8.94 -0.04
CA ILE A 22 7.48 -8.42 1.05
C ILE A 22 6.80 -8.44 2.43
N GLY A 23 5.51 -8.80 2.51
CA GLY A 23 4.80 -8.92 3.79
C GLY A 23 4.24 -7.62 4.35
N VAL A 24 4.07 -6.57 3.53
CA VAL A 24 3.45 -5.29 3.96
C VAL A 24 2.07 -5.53 4.57
N ALA A 25 1.30 -6.49 4.03
CA ALA A 25 -0.02 -6.82 4.53
C ALA A 25 -0.01 -7.27 6.00
N TRP A 26 0.95 -8.12 6.39
CA TRP A 26 1.08 -8.58 7.78
C TRP A 26 1.42 -7.42 8.72
N PHE A 27 2.39 -6.58 8.33
CA PHE A 27 2.75 -5.40 9.11
C PHE A 27 1.57 -4.44 9.26
N ALA A 28 0.86 -4.17 8.16
CA ALA A 28 -0.27 -3.27 8.15
C ALA A 28 -1.41 -3.77 9.05
N GLU A 29 -1.74 -5.06 9.02
CA GLU A 29 -2.74 -5.59 9.96
C GLU A 29 -2.26 -5.53 11.42
N ARG A 30 -0.99 -5.86 11.68
CA ARG A 30 -0.45 -5.88 13.06
C ARG A 30 -0.47 -4.50 13.72
N TRP A 31 -0.15 -3.46 12.97
CA TRP A 31 0.04 -2.10 13.49
C TRP A 31 -1.11 -1.15 13.18
N LEU A 32 -1.67 -1.25 11.98
CA LEU A 32 -2.77 -0.42 11.50
C LEU A 32 -4.13 -1.11 11.66
N GLY A 33 -4.19 -2.42 11.93
CA GLY A 33 -5.46 -3.12 12.19
C GLY A 33 -6.22 -2.53 13.39
N GLN A 34 -5.50 -2.03 14.40
CA GLN A 34 -6.10 -1.36 15.56
C GLN A 34 -6.71 0.02 15.25
N ILE A 35 -6.38 0.62 14.10
CA ILE A 35 -6.98 1.88 13.63
C ILE A 35 -8.45 1.65 13.24
N ARG A 36 -8.79 0.42 12.83
CA ARG A 36 -10.12 0.09 12.37
C ARG A 36 -11.05 -0.12 13.57
N LYS A 37 -11.87 0.90 13.87
CA LYS A 37 -12.93 0.83 14.90
C LYS A 37 -14.04 -0.20 14.60
N SER A 38 -14.19 -0.68 13.36
CA SER A 38 -15.24 -1.64 12.97
C SER A 38 -14.84 -2.53 11.79
N GLY A 39 -15.20 -3.82 11.85
CA GLY A 39 -14.89 -4.82 10.82
C GLY A 39 -15.56 -4.63 9.45
N LYS A 40 -16.48 -3.67 9.30
CA LYS A 40 -17.31 -3.47 8.09
C LYS A 40 -16.61 -2.75 6.93
N GLY A 41 -15.38 -2.25 7.11
CA GLY A 41 -14.61 -1.57 6.05
C GLY A 41 -13.44 -2.40 5.52
N SER A 42 -12.80 -1.95 4.43
CA SER A 42 -11.61 -2.60 3.87
C SER A 42 -10.53 -2.82 4.95
N PRO A 43 -9.82 -3.95 4.92
CA PRO A 43 -8.77 -4.26 5.89
C PRO A 43 -7.63 -3.22 5.81
N ALA A 44 -6.93 -2.97 6.91
CA ALA A 44 -5.92 -1.92 6.99
C ALA A 44 -4.74 -2.20 6.03
N SER A 45 -4.45 -3.48 5.81
CA SER A 45 -3.53 -3.97 4.79
C SER A 45 -3.90 -3.56 3.38
N GLU A 46 -5.16 -3.74 2.99
CA GLU A 46 -5.63 -3.38 1.65
C GLU A 46 -5.70 -1.86 1.48
N CYS A 47 -6.08 -1.13 2.54
CA CYS A 47 -5.99 0.33 2.59
C CYS A 47 -4.57 0.82 2.30
N LEU A 48 -3.58 0.30 3.03
CA LEU A 48 -2.19 0.69 2.86
C LEU A 48 -1.66 0.27 1.48
N ARG A 49 -1.97 -0.95 1.02
CA ARG A 49 -1.55 -1.47 -0.28
C ARG A 49 -2.00 -0.56 -1.42
N GLN A 50 -3.28 -0.23 -1.48
CA GLN A 50 -3.81 0.63 -2.55
C GLN A 50 -3.30 2.07 -2.45
N ILE A 51 -3.06 2.60 -1.25
CA ILE A 51 -2.42 3.91 -1.07
C ILE A 51 -0.97 3.89 -1.59
N LEU A 52 -0.20 2.85 -1.30
CA LEU A 52 1.18 2.73 -1.83
C LEU A 52 1.19 2.58 -3.35
N LEU A 53 0.27 1.80 -3.92
CA LEU A 53 0.09 1.68 -5.36
C LEU A 53 -0.28 3.02 -5.99
N PHE A 54 -1.20 3.77 -5.38
CA PHE A 54 -1.57 5.11 -5.82
C PHE A 54 -0.40 6.10 -5.79
N LEU A 55 0.46 6.02 -4.76
CA LEU A 55 1.65 6.87 -4.67
C LEU A 55 2.71 6.53 -5.73
N VAL A 56 2.82 5.25 -6.11
CA VAL A 56 3.75 4.80 -7.16
C VAL A 56 3.22 5.05 -8.57
N ASP A 57 1.89 4.97 -8.75
CA ASP A 57 1.25 5.26 -10.03
C ASP A 57 1.46 6.73 -10.45
N ASP A 58 1.56 7.66 -9.50
CA ASP A 58 1.86 9.11 -9.65
C ASP A 58 0.99 9.88 -10.66
N THR A 59 0.00 9.25 -11.30
CA THR A 59 -0.84 9.83 -12.36
C THR A 59 -1.57 11.08 -11.86
N CYS A 60 -2.01 11.08 -10.59
CA CYS A 60 -2.66 12.21 -9.92
C CYS A 60 -2.47 12.06 -8.40
N ARG A 61 -2.26 13.16 -7.68
CA ARG A 61 -2.07 13.15 -6.21
C ARG A 61 -3.32 13.59 -5.42
N HIS A 62 -4.41 13.88 -6.11
CA HIS A 62 -5.67 14.28 -5.48
C HIS A 62 -6.44 13.07 -4.98
N LEU A 63 -6.94 13.14 -3.75
CA LEU A 63 -7.75 12.07 -3.15
C LEU A 63 -8.98 11.70 -4.00
N THR A 64 -9.57 12.68 -4.70
CA THR A 64 -10.71 12.48 -5.61
C THR A 64 -10.43 11.51 -6.75
N GLN A 65 -9.16 11.28 -7.08
CA GLN A 65 -8.77 10.31 -8.09
C GLN A 65 -9.14 8.87 -7.67
N PHE A 66 -9.26 8.57 -6.38
CA PHE A 66 -9.69 7.24 -5.93
C PHE A 66 -11.09 6.88 -6.40
N ASP A 67 -12.00 7.85 -6.50
CA ASP A 67 -13.34 7.58 -7.03
C ASP A 67 -13.29 7.25 -8.53
N ALA A 68 -12.45 7.96 -9.30
CA ALA A 68 -12.24 7.65 -10.72
C ALA A 68 -11.54 6.28 -10.92
N LEU A 69 -10.59 5.93 -10.05
CA LEU A 69 -9.90 4.63 -10.09
C LEU A 69 -10.83 3.48 -9.70
N LYS A 70 -11.76 3.71 -8.78
CA LYS A 70 -12.77 2.74 -8.38
C LYS A 70 -13.65 2.29 -9.54
N ASP A 71 -13.95 3.21 -10.46
CA ASP A 71 -14.75 2.96 -11.66
C ASP A 71 -13.92 2.48 -12.87
N ASP A 72 -12.58 2.39 -12.76
CA ASP A 72 -11.68 1.88 -13.81
C ASP A 72 -11.45 0.36 -13.66
N PRO A 73 -12.10 -0.49 -14.49
CA PRO A 73 -11.90 -1.94 -14.43
C PRO A 73 -10.48 -2.36 -14.84
N GLY A 74 -9.78 -1.56 -15.66
CA GLY A 74 -8.40 -1.79 -16.04
C GLY A 74 -7.44 -1.55 -14.88
N TYR A 75 -7.74 -0.58 -14.01
CA TYR A 75 -6.99 -0.38 -12.78
C TYR A 75 -7.19 -1.54 -11.80
N ALA A 76 -8.43 -2.00 -11.63
CA ALA A 76 -8.76 -3.18 -10.80
C ALA A 76 -7.95 -4.41 -11.22
N ALA A 77 -7.90 -4.68 -12.54
CA ALA A 77 -7.12 -5.77 -13.10
C ALA A 77 -5.61 -5.59 -12.87
N THR A 78 -5.08 -4.39 -13.06
CA THR A 78 -3.66 -4.05 -12.84
C THR A 78 -3.19 -4.36 -11.42
N ILE A 79 -4.04 -4.07 -10.42
CA ILE A 79 -3.71 -4.29 -8.99
C ILE A 79 -4.14 -5.69 -8.48
N GLU A 80 -4.67 -6.55 -9.36
CA GLU A 80 -5.16 -7.89 -9.06
C GLU A 80 -6.27 -7.92 -7.98
N ARG A 81 -7.27 -7.03 -8.12
CA ARG A 81 -8.43 -6.92 -7.23
C ARG A 81 -9.75 -6.82 -8.00
N ARG A 82 -10.86 -7.10 -7.33
CA ARG A 82 -12.19 -6.87 -7.90
C ARG A 82 -12.52 -5.38 -7.79
N PRO A 83 -13.29 -4.80 -8.73
CA PRO A 83 -13.70 -3.39 -8.66
C PRO A 83 -14.41 -3.02 -7.35
N GLN A 84 -15.09 -3.98 -6.74
CA GLN A 84 -15.81 -3.83 -5.46
C GLN A 84 -14.88 -3.59 -4.27
N ASP A 85 -13.64 -4.06 -4.36
CA ASP A 85 -12.63 -3.98 -3.30
C ASP A 85 -11.77 -2.70 -3.39
N LEU A 86 -11.97 -1.91 -4.45
CA LEU A 86 -11.27 -0.63 -4.65
C LEU A 86 -11.74 0.43 -3.65
N LEU A 87 -10.79 1.19 -3.12
CA LEU A 87 -11.06 2.27 -2.19
C LEU A 87 -11.69 3.47 -2.90
N SER A 88 -12.65 4.09 -2.23
CA SER A 88 -13.13 5.43 -2.59
C SER A 88 -12.33 6.51 -1.88
N SER A 89 -12.42 7.75 -2.37
CA SER A 89 -11.81 8.92 -1.74
C SER A 89 -12.24 9.07 -0.27
N HIS A 90 -13.50 8.74 0.02
CA HIS A 90 -14.06 8.77 1.37
C HIS A 90 -13.43 7.70 2.28
N ALA A 91 -13.22 6.48 1.77
CA ALA A 91 -12.58 5.41 2.53
C ALA A 91 -11.12 5.77 2.89
N VAL A 92 -10.37 6.31 1.92
CA VAL A 92 -8.99 6.79 2.14
C VAL A 92 -8.96 7.93 3.16
N LYS A 93 -9.84 8.94 3.01
CA LYS A 93 -9.93 10.06 3.95
C LYS A 93 -10.22 9.58 5.38
N ARG A 94 -11.14 8.63 5.54
CA ARG A 94 -11.47 8.04 6.84
C ARG A 94 -10.30 7.24 7.41
N PHE A 95 -9.60 6.46 6.59
CA PHE A 95 -8.43 5.70 7.02
C PHE A 95 -7.31 6.63 7.50
N CYS A 96 -6.90 7.59 6.66
CA CYS A 96 -5.88 8.59 6.98
C CYS A 96 -6.26 9.47 8.19
N GLY A 97 -7.54 9.82 8.35
CA GLY A 97 -8.04 10.61 9.48
C GLY A 97 -7.92 9.93 10.85
N ASN A 98 -7.71 8.61 10.89
CA ASN A 98 -7.48 7.88 12.13
C ASN A 98 -5.98 7.73 12.48
N PHE A 99 -5.06 8.24 11.65
CA PHE A 99 -3.64 8.22 11.97
C PHE A 99 -3.31 9.26 13.04
N THR A 100 -2.72 8.79 14.14
CA THR A 100 -2.10 9.66 15.14
C THR A 100 -0.66 9.97 14.77
N PHE A 101 -0.10 11.05 15.31
CA PHE A 101 1.29 11.47 15.03
C PHE A 101 2.31 10.34 15.22
N GLY A 102 2.18 9.54 16.29
CA GLY A 102 3.03 8.37 16.53
C GLY A 102 2.94 7.29 15.44
N ARG A 103 1.76 7.07 14.86
CA ARG A 103 1.56 6.10 13.76
C ARG A 103 2.10 6.62 12.44
N ILE A 104 2.04 7.94 12.20
CA ILE A 104 2.69 8.58 11.04
C ILE A 104 4.21 8.42 11.15
N TRP A 105 4.77 8.60 12.35
CA TRP A 105 6.19 8.38 12.61
C TRP A 105 6.60 6.91 12.38
N LEU A 106 5.80 5.96 12.88
CA LEU A 106 6.02 4.52 12.66
C LEU A 106 5.98 4.17 11.15
N LEU A 107 4.97 4.67 10.42
CA LEU A 107 4.86 4.48 8.97
C LEU A 107 6.07 5.06 8.24
N ARG A 108 6.52 6.26 8.63
CA ARG A 108 7.72 6.90 8.07
C ARG A 108 8.96 6.04 8.33
N LYS A 109 9.13 5.54 9.56
CA LYS A 109 10.24 4.66 9.92
C LYS A 109 10.21 3.37 9.11
N LEU A 110 9.06 2.71 9.00
CA LEU A 110 8.94 1.52 8.16
C LEU A 110 9.34 1.80 6.70
N LEU A 111 8.81 2.86 6.10
CA LEU A 111 9.16 3.20 4.72
C LEU A 111 10.65 3.47 4.57
N GLN A 112 11.28 4.14 5.55
CA GLN A 112 12.72 4.37 5.57
C GLN A 112 13.51 3.06 5.70
N GLU A 113 13.12 2.15 6.59
CA GLU A 113 13.80 0.86 6.77
C GLU A 113 13.66 -0.03 5.53
N VAL A 114 12.46 -0.10 4.94
CA VAL A 114 12.23 -0.81 3.66
C VAL A 114 13.14 -0.22 2.57
N PHE A 115 13.27 1.10 2.53
CA PHE A 115 14.06 1.80 1.52
C PHE A 115 15.56 1.61 1.73
N ILE A 116 16.07 1.82 2.95
CA ILE A 116 17.47 1.61 3.32
C ILE A 116 17.85 0.15 3.08
N TRP A 117 17.01 -0.79 3.50
CA TRP A 117 17.20 -2.21 3.22
C TRP A 117 17.29 -2.48 1.73
N ARG A 118 16.41 -1.90 0.90
CA ARG A 118 16.49 -2.04 -0.56
C ARG A 118 17.75 -1.43 -1.16
N LEU A 119 18.29 -0.38 -0.55
CA LEU A 119 19.54 0.24 -0.97
C LEU A 119 20.78 -0.56 -0.54
N THR A 120 20.70 -1.33 0.56
CA THR A 120 21.84 -2.06 1.14
C THR A 120 21.85 -3.56 0.84
N ALA A 121 20.71 -4.17 0.52
CA ALA A 121 20.60 -5.59 0.26
C ALA A 121 20.76 -5.96 -1.22
N GLY A 122 21.64 -6.93 -1.50
CA GLY A 122 21.55 -7.84 -2.65
C GLY A 122 20.29 -8.74 -2.59
N PRO A 123 20.18 -9.82 -3.39
CA PRO A 123 18.92 -10.50 -3.76
C PRO A 123 17.97 -10.88 -2.60
N PRO A 124 16.65 -11.05 -2.85
CA PRO A 124 15.60 -10.86 -1.86
C PRO A 124 15.68 -11.84 -0.68
N LEU A 125 15.55 -11.31 0.54
CA LEU A 125 15.38 -12.11 1.74
C LEU A 125 13.93 -12.65 1.84
N PRO A 126 13.75 -13.84 2.44
CA PRO A 126 12.43 -14.39 2.71
C PRO A 126 11.64 -13.51 3.69
N HIS A 127 10.31 -13.51 3.53
CA HIS A 127 9.32 -12.79 4.34
C HIS A 127 9.62 -12.82 5.86
N THR A 128 10.17 -13.94 6.36
CA THR A 128 10.53 -14.14 7.76
C THR A 128 11.62 -13.16 8.24
N THR A 129 12.63 -12.86 7.42
CA THR A 129 13.74 -11.98 7.81
C THR A 129 13.33 -10.51 7.82
N PHE A 130 12.47 -10.09 6.90
CA PHE A 130 11.90 -8.73 6.91
C PHE A 130 11.05 -8.50 8.16
N ILE A 131 10.22 -9.49 8.53
CA ILE A 131 9.42 -9.44 9.76
C ILE A 131 10.32 -9.36 11.00
N ILE A 132 11.39 -10.15 11.08
CA ILE A 132 12.34 -10.14 12.21
C ILE A 132 13.08 -8.79 12.29
N ALA A 133 13.50 -8.23 11.16
CA ALA A 133 14.20 -6.93 11.13
C ALA A 133 13.29 -5.80 11.60
N VAL A 134 12.02 -5.79 11.17
CA VAL A 134 11.05 -4.77 11.60
C VAL A 134 10.61 -5.00 13.06
N CYS A 135 10.42 -6.25 13.50
CA CYS A 135 10.01 -6.55 14.89
C CYS A 135 11.13 -6.38 15.93
N ASN A 136 12.42 -6.49 15.57
CA ASN A 136 13.54 -6.22 16.50
C ASN A 136 13.78 -4.72 16.76
N ILE A 137 13.10 -3.83 16.04
CA ILE A 137 13.16 -2.38 16.30
C ILE A 137 12.23 -1.97 17.46
N ASP A 138 11.30 -2.85 17.87
CA ASP A 138 10.35 -2.62 18.96
C ASP A 138 10.75 -3.33 20.28
N LEU A 139 12.03 -3.66 20.48
CA LEU A 139 12.60 -4.18 21.74
C LEU A 139 13.82 -3.39 22.20
#